data_AF-A0A125RCG9-F1
#
_entry.id   AF-A0A125RCG9-F1
#
_cell.length_a   1.000
_cell.length_b   1.000
_cell.length_c   1.000
_cell.angle_alpha   90.00
_cell.angle_beta   90.00
_cell.angle_gamma   90.00
#
_symmetry.space_group_name_H-M   'P 1'
#
loop_
_entity.id
_entity.type
_entity.pdbx_description
1 polymer ?
#
loop_
_entity_poly.entity_id
_entity_poly.type
_entity_poly.pdbx_seq_one_letter_code
_entity_poly.pdbx_strand_id
1 'polypeptide(L)'
;MNCPNCNTENNDSAKFCKKCGTPLKNKTISHESMINSMSGEKANNEKNTKIIIIALVIIAVVLAGVFAYIGLANHDTSSQGSNNANSQTTSSSVSPGSSSQSSSSQAAPMTIRGGSFSTGSELSDKTYAHILIGPEHAGKSVQVQIFYSRDGSALNNGNMVPVTIDSSGYVDVASADAYRYYPDHAKINLYDSSGHLLDTQEVSLSITSGTQTF
;
A
#
# COMPACT_ATOMS: atom_id res chain seq x y z
N MET A 1 -37.34 -13.25 -19.34
CA MET A 1 -36.57 -12.44 -20.31
C MET A 1 -35.48 -13.27 -20.95
N ASN A 2 -35.15 -13.01 -22.21
CA ASN A 2 -34.09 -13.72 -22.92
C ASN A 2 -32.76 -12.99 -22.78
N CYS A 3 -31.69 -13.74 -22.57
CA CYS A 3 -30.35 -13.18 -22.49
C CYS A 3 -29.94 -12.61 -23.86
N PRO A 4 -29.49 -11.34 -23.95
CA PRO A 4 -29.12 -10.74 -25.24
C PRO A 4 -27.85 -11.35 -25.86
N ASN A 5 -27.06 -12.09 -25.07
CA ASN A 5 -25.81 -12.68 -25.54
C ASN A 5 -25.99 -14.12 -26.05
N CYS A 6 -26.65 -14.98 -25.28
CA CYS A 6 -26.79 -16.41 -25.60
C CYS A 6 -28.23 -16.87 -25.86
N ASN A 7 -29.17 -15.92 -25.89
CA ASN A 7 -30.61 -16.12 -26.11
C ASN A 7 -31.34 -17.06 -25.13
N THR A 8 -30.67 -17.47 -24.05
CA THR A 8 -31.27 -18.35 -23.03
C THR A 8 -32.39 -17.64 -22.28
N GLU A 9 -33.49 -18.34 -22.06
CA GLU A 9 -34.61 -17.85 -21.26
C GLU A 9 -34.26 -17.84 -19.76
N ASN A 10 -34.42 -16.67 -19.16
CA ASN A 10 -34.16 -16.39 -17.75
C ASN A 10 -35.42 -15.81 -17.09
N ASN A 11 -35.49 -15.92 -15.77
CA ASN A 11 -36.53 -15.27 -14.97
C ASN A 11 -36.45 -13.73 -15.16
N ASP A 12 -37.58 -13.03 -15.18
CA ASP A 12 -37.63 -11.56 -15.34
C ASP A 12 -36.97 -10.79 -14.17
N SER A 13 -36.81 -11.44 -13.02
CA SER A 13 -36.09 -10.90 -11.86
C SER A 13 -34.61 -11.34 -11.80
N ALA A 14 -34.14 -12.13 -12.77
CA ALA A 14 -32.77 -12.62 -12.77
C ALA A 14 -31.77 -11.50 -13.10
N LYS A 15 -30.81 -11.26 -12.20
CA LYS A 15 -29.76 -10.24 -12.42
C LYS A 15 -28.70 -10.66 -13.44
N PHE A 16 -28.51 -11.97 -13.62
CA PHE A 16 -27.51 -12.57 -14.51
C PHE A 16 -28.10 -13.77 -15.25
N CYS A 17 -27.57 -14.07 -16.44
CA CYS A 17 -27.98 -15.22 -17.23
C CYS A 17 -27.54 -16.54 -16.58
N LYS A 18 -28.47 -17.46 -16.39
CA LYS A 18 -28.23 -18.79 -15.81
C LYS A 18 -27.30 -19.70 -16.62
N LYS A 19 -27.09 -19.39 -17.91
CA LYS A 19 -26.26 -20.19 -18.82
C LYS A 19 -24.89 -19.60 -19.06
N CYS A 20 -24.80 -18.29 -19.30
CA CYS A 20 -23.54 -17.64 -19.71
C CYS A 20 -23.08 -16.51 -18.77
N GLY A 21 -23.78 -16.27 -17.66
CA GLY A 21 -23.40 -15.26 -16.68
C GLY A 21 -23.60 -13.80 -17.11
N THR A 22 -24.01 -13.54 -18.36
CA THR A 22 -24.20 -12.16 -18.86
C THR A 22 -25.22 -11.40 -17.99
N PRO A 23 -24.90 -10.19 -17.50
CA PRO A 23 -25.82 -9.36 -16.72
C PRO A 23 -27.07 -9.03 -17.53
N LEU A 24 -28.24 -9.15 -16.90
CA LEU A 24 -29.53 -8.86 -17.52
C LEU A 24 -30.03 -7.53 -16.95
N LYS A 25 -30.21 -6.53 -17.82
CA LYS A 25 -30.61 -5.17 -17.41
C LYS A 25 -32.08 -5.18 -16.99
N ASN A 26 -32.38 -5.08 -15.70
CA ASN A 26 -33.75 -4.89 -15.24
C ASN A 26 -34.17 -3.42 -15.35
N LYS A 27 -35.36 -3.24 -15.94
CA LYS A 27 -36.07 -1.97 -16.09
C LYS A 27 -36.33 -1.35 -14.71
N THR A 28 -35.92 -0.10 -14.60
CA THR A 28 -36.07 0.89 -13.53
C THR A 28 -37.28 0.66 -12.60
N ILE A 29 -37.02 0.43 -11.31
CA ILE A 29 -37.97 0.83 -10.27
C ILE A 29 -37.81 2.35 -10.13
N SER A 30 -38.86 3.06 -10.53
CA SER A 30 -39.03 4.50 -10.36
C SER A 30 -38.77 4.92 -8.92
N HIS A 31 -37.84 5.85 -8.76
CA HIS A 31 -37.51 6.57 -7.54
C HIS A 31 -38.62 7.58 -7.20
N GLU A 32 -39.80 7.11 -6.79
CA GLU A 32 -40.90 8.00 -6.40
C GLU A 32 -41.82 7.37 -5.35
N SER A 33 -41.28 6.97 -4.19
CA SER A 33 -42.02 7.00 -2.90
C SER A 33 -41.15 6.53 -1.72
N MET A 34 -40.12 7.27 -1.34
CA MET A 34 -39.74 7.41 0.08
C MET A 34 -38.78 8.58 0.29
N ILE A 35 -39.19 9.80 -0.08
CA ILE A 35 -38.68 11.01 0.58
C ILE A 35 -39.74 11.44 1.57
N ASN A 36 -39.50 11.12 2.84
CA ASN A 36 -39.75 11.99 4.00
C ASN A 36 -39.49 11.18 5.27
N SER A 37 -38.27 11.28 5.80
CA SER A 37 -38.02 11.40 7.24
C SER A 37 -36.53 11.59 7.51
N MET A 38 -36.22 12.71 8.17
CA MET A 38 -34.99 13.03 8.90
C MET A 38 -33.83 13.66 8.11
N SER A 39 -34.09 14.84 7.54
CA SER A 39 -33.18 15.98 7.74
C SER A 39 -33.39 16.55 9.15
N GLY A 40 -32.31 16.57 9.95
CA GLY A 40 -32.19 17.38 11.17
C GLY A 40 -31.91 16.55 12.43
N GLU A 41 -30.64 16.49 12.85
CA GLU A 41 -30.23 17.11 14.13
C GLU A 41 -28.69 17.13 14.25
N LYS A 42 -28.12 18.34 14.20
CA LYS A 42 -26.91 18.66 14.97
C LYS A 42 -27.37 18.87 16.40
N ALA A 43 -26.93 18.04 17.36
CA ALA A 43 -26.85 18.43 18.77
C ALA A 43 -25.98 17.46 19.59
N ASN A 44 -24.88 18.01 20.11
CA ASN A 44 -24.41 17.88 21.50
C ASN A 44 -24.13 16.49 22.08
N ASN A 45 -22.84 16.12 22.10
CA ASN A 45 -22.26 15.42 23.26
C ASN A 45 -21.15 16.29 23.89
N GLU A 46 -21.57 17.40 24.51
CA GLU A 46 -20.71 18.38 25.20
C GLU A 46 -20.07 17.86 26.50
N LYS A 47 -20.30 16.60 26.90
CA LYS A 47 -19.72 16.04 28.14
C LYS A 47 -18.44 15.25 27.90
N ASN A 48 -18.29 14.60 26.73
CA ASN A 48 -17.10 13.78 26.45
C ASN A 48 -15.93 14.58 25.85
N THR A 49 -16.18 15.71 25.18
CA THR A 49 -15.10 16.60 24.70
C THR A 49 -14.43 17.39 25.84
N LYS A 50 -15.19 17.80 26.87
CA LYS A 50 -14.60 18.49 28.04
C LYS A 50 -13.71 17.56 28.86
N ILE A 51 -14.09 16.27 29.00
CA ILE A 51 -13.25 15.26 29.68
C ILE A 51 -11.95 14.99 28.90
N ILE A 52 -12.00 14.91 27.57
CA ILE A 52 -10.81 14.72 26.72
C ILE A 52 -9.88 15.95 26.80
N ILE A 53 -10.42 17.17 26.81
CA ILE A 53 -9.62 18.40 26.94
C ILE A 53 -8.96 18.48 28.32
N ILE A 54 -9.67 18.17 29.41
CA ILE A 54 -9.09 18.16 30.76
C ILE A 54 -7.98 17.11 30.88
N ALA A 55 -8.17 15.90 30.31
CA ALA A 55 -7.14 14.86 30.30
C ALA A 55 -5.89 15.30 29.52
N LEU A 56 -6.05 15.93 28.35
CA LEU A 56 -4.93 16.43 27.54
C LEU A 56 -4.16 17.56 28.25
N VAL A 57 -4.85 18.47 28.94
CA VAL A 57 -4.20 19.55 29.70
C VAL A 57 -3.41 18.99 30.89
N ILE A 58 -3.94 18.00 31.61
CA ILE A 58 -3.22 17.35 32.72
C ILE A 58 -1.96 16.65 32.19
N ILE A 59 -2.06 15.92 31.08
CA ILE A 59 -0.89 15.26 30.45
C ILE A 59 0.15 16.31 30.02
N ALA A 60 -0.28 17.42 29.39
CA ALA A 60 0.63 18.47 28.97
C ALA A 60 1.34 19.16 30.16
N VAL A 61 0.65 19.39 31.27
CA VAL A 61 1.24 19.99 32.49
C VAL A 61 2.23 19.02 33.16
N VAL A 62 1.92 17.72 33.19
CA VAL A 62 2.85 16.70 33.70
C VAL A 62 4.10 16.61 32.83
N LEU A 63 3.93 16.60 31.50
CA LEU A 63 5.07 16.59 30.56
C LEU A 63 5.92 17.87 30.69
N ALA A 64 5.30 19.05 30.79
CA ALA A 64 6.02 20.30 30.99
C ALA A 64 6.75 20.36 32.35
N GLY A 65 6.14 19.83 33.42
CA GLY A 65 6.77 19.72 34.73
C GLY A 65 7.97 18.77 34.73
N VAL A 66 7.87 17.63 34.04
CA VAL A 66 8.99 16.69 33.84
C VAL A 66 10.10 17.32 33.00
N PHE A 67 9.75 18.02 31.91
CA PHE A 67 10.73 18.75 31.09
C PHE A 67 11.42 19.89 31.85
N ALA A 68 10.70 20.64 32.68
CA ALA A 68 11.29 21.69 33.52
C ALA A 68 12.18 21.11 34.62
N TYR A 69 11.80 19.97 35.22
CA TYR A 69 12.61 19.26 36.20
C TYR A 69 13.93 18.74 35.60
N ILE A 70 13.88 18.17 34.40
CA ILE A 70 15.07 17.68 33.69
C ILE A 70 15.92 18.86 33.18
N GLY A 71 15.29 19.94 32.73
CA GLY A 71 15.98 21.14 32.23
C GLY A 71 16.71 21.95 33.30
N LEU A 72 16.29 21.88 34.57
CA LEU A 72 17.01 22.52 35.68
C LEU A 72 18.18 21.68 36.22
N ALA A 73 18.29 20.40 35.85
CA ALA A 73 19.31 19.51 36.42
C ALA A 73 20.62 19.43 35.63
N ASN A 74 20.70 19.96 34.40
CA ASN A 74 21.90 19.84 33.57
C ASN A 74 22.24 21.17 32.88
N HIS A 75 23.00 22.01 33.58
CA HIS A 75 23.65 23.18 32.96
C HIS A 75 25.17 23.09 33.13
N ASP A 76 25.79 22.08 32.52
CA ASP A 76 27.24 22.04 32.31
C ASP A 76 27.57 22.38 30.87
N THR A 77 27.88 23.66 30.72
CA THR A 77 28.70 24.30 29.69
C THR A 77 30.05 23.60 29.56
N SER A 78 30.61 23.52 28.35
CA SER A 78 32.04 23.38 27.96
C SER A 78 32.19 22.33 26.83
N SER A 79 32.95 22.48 25.76
CA SER A 79 33.81 23.55 25.24
C SER A 79 34.41 23.06 23.92
N GLN A 80 34.69 24.01 23.02
CA GLN A 80 35.59 23.94 21.87
C GLN A 80 36.95 23.27 22.14
N GLY A 81 37.54 22.76 21.07
CA GLY A 81 39.00 22.52 20.89
C GLY A 81 39.25 21.74 19.59
N SER A 82 39.31 22.38 18.43
CA SER A 82 40.53 22.91 17.77
C SER A 82 41.73 21.96 17.68
N ASN A 83 42.02 21.60 16.42
CA ASN A 83 43.31 21.57 15.74
C ASN A 83 44.50 20.85 16.42
N ASN A 84 45.10 19.89 15.71
CA ASN A 84 46.49 20.12 15.29
C ASN A 84 46.87 19.36 14.01
N ALA A 85 47.75 20.02 13.27
CA ALA A 85 48.25 19.66 11.96
C ALA A 85 49.52 18.79 12.02
N ASN A 86 49.93 18.39 10.82
CA ASN A 86 51.31 18.17 10.39
C ASN A 86 51.92 16.78 10.65
N SER A 87 52.16 16.03 9.58
CA SER A 87 53.48 16.05 8.93
C SER A 87 53.49 15.28 7.61
N GLN A 88 53.99 15.99 6.63
CA GLN A 88 54.42 15.61 5.30
C GLN A 88 55.55 14.56 5.35
N THR A 89 55.40 13.47 4.58
CA THR A 89 56.56 12.75 4.05
C THR A 89 56.28 12.27 2.63
N THR A 90 56.96 12.92 1.70
CA THR A 90 57.14 12.55 0.30
C THR A 90 57.94 11.26 0.17
N SER A 91 57.43 10.29 -0.59
CA SER A 91 58.24 9.31 -1.34
C SER A 91 57.44 8.83 -2.55
N SER A 92 57.94 9.18 -3.73
CA SER A 92 57.41 8.80 -5.04
C SER A 92 57.87 7.40 -5.42
N SER A 93 56.96 6.57 -5.92
CA SER A 93 57.31 5.51 -6.87
C SER A 93 56.11 5.20 -7.78
N VAL A 94 56.28 5.62 -9.02
CA VAL A 94 55.45 5.37 -10.20
C VAL A 94 55.26 3.88 -10.49
N SER A 95 54.02 3.49 -10.85
CA SER A 95 53.71 2.27 -11.59
C SER A 95 52.64 2.59 -12.66
N PRO A 96 52.68 1.95 -13.85
CA PRO A 96 51.93 2.39 -15.01
C PRO A 96 50.48 1.89 -14.99
N GLY A 97 49.63 2.64 -15.71
CA GLY A 97 48.19 2.48 -15.78
C GLY A 97 47.74 1.07 -16.16
N SER A 98 47.06 0.45 -15.22
CA SER A 98 46.00 -0.51 -15.54
C SER A 98 44.72 0.29 -15.64
N SER A 99 44.23 0.49 -16.85
CA SER A 99 42.85 0.88 -17.09
C SER A 99 41.96 -0.19 -16.49
N SER A 100 41.53 0.03 -15.25
CA SER A 100 40.43 -0.69 -14.62
C SER A 100 39.18 -0.29 -15.40
N GLN A 101 38.99 -0.96 -16.52
CA GLN A 101 37.74 -1.01 -17.25
C GLN A 101 36.72 -1.41 -16.19
N SER A 102 35.98 -0.41 -15.73
CA SER A 102 34.91 -0.56 -14.77
C SER A 102 33.88 -1.38 -15.51
N SER A 103 33.98 -2.70 -15.35
CA SER A 103 32.91 -3.62 -15.66
C SER A 103 31.76 -3.13 -14.80
N SER A 104 30.90 -2.29 -15.36
CA SER A 104 29.62 -1.98 -14.79
C SER A 104 28.93 -3.33 -14.68
N SER A 105 29.02 -3.94 -13.49
CA SER A 105 28.17 -5.04 -13.08
C SER A 105 26.76 -4.49 -13.17
N GLN A 106 26.16 -4.58 -14.35
CA GLN A 106 24.80 -4.17 -14.59
C GLN A 106 23.97 -5.04 -13.66
N ALA A 107 23.55 -4.46 -12.54
CA ALA A 107 22.69 -5.14 -11.59
C ALA A 107 21.49 -5.65 -12.39
N ALA A 108 21.12 -6.91 -12.16
CA ALA A 108 19.95 -7.48 -12.81
C ALA A 108 18.77 -6.51 -12.62
N PRO A 109 17.95 -6.26 -13.66
CA PRO A 109 16.80 -5.38 -13.52
C PRO A 109 15.88 -5.95 -12.43
N MET A 110 15.32 -5.07 -11.61
CA MET A 110 14.39 -5.45 -10.57
C MET A 110 12.98 -5.34 -11.14
N THR A 111 12.39 -6.49 -11.47
CA THR A 111 11.09 -6.61 -12.15
C THR A 111 10.16 -7.56 -11.42
N ILE A 112 8.87 -7.45 -11.67
CA ILE A 112 7.84 -8.37 -11.19
C ILE A 112 7.89 -9.62 -12.08
N ARG A 113 8.19 -10.77 -11.49
CA ARG A 113 8.34 -12.06 -12.22
C ARG A 113 7.09 -12.94 -12.12
N GLY A 114 6.16 -12.59 -11.25
CA GLY A 114 4.92 -13.32 -11.00
C GLY A 114 4.47 -13.14 -9.57
N GLY A 115 3.49 -13.93 -9.15
CA GLY A 115 3.05 -13.93 -7.77
C GLY A 115 1.68 -14.56 -7.59
N SER A 116 1.04 -14.18 -6.50
CA SER A 116 -0.35 -14.54 -6.25
C SER A 116 -1.10 -13.45 -5.51
N PHE A 117 -2.41 -13.43 -5.72
CA PHE A 117 -3.36 -12.68 -4.91
C PHE A 117 -4.25 -13.67 -4.16
N SER A 118 -4.46 -13.45 -2.87
CA SER A 118 -5.38 -14.21 -2.05
C SER A 118 -6.41 -13.28 -1.42
N THR A 119 -7.70 -13.57 -1.66
CA THR A 119 -8.80 -12.83 -1.03
C THR A 119 -9.70 -13.80 -0.29
N GLY A 120 -9.96 -13.53 0.98
CA GLY A 120 -10.90 -14.33 1.77
C GLY A 120 -12.36 -14.14 1.33
N SER A 121 -13.29 -14.84 1.97
CA SER A 121 -14.71 -14.83 1.57
C SER A 121 -15.62 -13.95 2.43
N GLU A 122 -15.08 -13.35 3.48
CA GLU A 122 -15.81 -12.51 4.41
C GLU A 122 -15.85 -11.06 3.94
N LEU A 123 -16.88 -10.31 4.37
CA LEU A 123 -17.08 -8.91 3.98
C LEU A 123 -15.95 -7.97 4.45
N SER A 124 -15.17 -8.39 5.44
CA SER A 124 -14.04 -7.67 6.00
C SER A 124 -12.68 -8.25 5.58
N ASP A 125 -12.65 -9.20 4.65
CA ASP A 125 -11.39 -9.78 4.21
C ASP A 125 -10.61 -8.81 3.34
N LYS A 126 -9.32 -8.74 3.61
CA LYS A 126 -8.33 -8.04 2.80
C LYS A 126 -7.85 -8.95 1.67
N THR A 127 -7.36 -8.32 0.62
CA THR A 127 -6.59 -9.03 -0.39
C THR A 127 -5.12 -8.95 -0.04
N TYR A 128 -4.43 -10.09 -0.12
CA TYR A 128 -3.00 -10.21 0.09
C TYR A 128 -2.33 -10.52 -1.24
N ALA A 129 -1.25 -9.82 -1.53
CA ALA A 129 -0.39 -10.07 -2.67
C ALA A 129 0.93 -10.67 -2.18
N HIS A 130 1.34 -11.79 -2.76
CA HIS A 130 2.65 -12.40 -2.58
C HIS A 130 3.38 -12.35 -3.91
N ILE A 131 4.34 -11.43 -4.06
CA ILE A 131 4.90 -11.04 -5.36
C ILE A 131 6.35 -11.51 -5.46
N LEU A 132 6.69 -12.24 -6.52
CA LEU A 132 8.05 -12.66 -6.82
C LEU A 132 8.79 -11.56 -7.58
N ILE A 133 9.88 -11.07 -7.00
CA ILE A 133 10.81 -10.13 -7.64
C ILE A 133 12.10 -10.86 -8.02
N GLY A 134 12.62 -11.69 -7.12
CA GLY A 134 13.79 -12.54 -7.36
C GLY A 134 14.77 -12.56 -6.18
N PRO A 135 15.36 -13.73 -5.83
CA PRO A 135 16.25 -13.87 -4.67
C PRO A 135 17.55 -13.08 -4.81
N GLU A 136 17.97 -12.72 -6.02
CA GLU A 136 19.09 -11.83 -6.30
C GLU A 136 18.89 -10.40 -5.76
N HIS A 137 17.66 -10.07 -5.36
CA HIS A 137 17.28 -8.79 -4.76
C HIS A 137 16.97 -8.88 -3.26
N ALA A 138 17.19 -10.03 -2.63
CA ALA A 138 16.94 -10.26 -1.22
C ALA A 138 17.59 -9.18 -0.33
N GLY A 139 16.86 -8.72 0.68
CA GLY A 139 17.28 -7.71 1.64
C GLY A 139 17.19 -6.25 1.13
N LYS A 140 16.87 -6.03 -0.15
CA LYS A 140 16.64 -4.67 -0.66
C LYS A 140 15.25 -4.17 -0.21
N SER A 141 15.20 -2.89 0.17
CA SER A 141 13.93 -2.20 0.41
C SER A 141 13.36 -1.66 -0.89
N VAL A 142 12.08 -1.89 -1.09
CA VAL A 142 11.30 -1.45 -2.25
C VAL A 142 9.97 -0.86 -1.78
N GLN A 143 9.25 -0.22 -2.69
CA GLN A 143 7.89 0.22 -2.44
C GLN A 143 6.97 -0.42 -3.47
N VAL A 144 5.87 -0.99 -3.01
CA VAL A 144 4.88 -1.63 -3.87
C VAL A 144 3.56 -0.88 -3.75
N GLN A 145 2.96 -0.58 -4.89
CA GLN A 145 1.66 0.06 -4.97
C GLN A 145 0.74 -0.81 -5.79
N ILE A 146 -0.41 -1.17 -5.24
CA ILE A 146 -1.37 -2.06 -5.91
C ILE A 146 -2.72 -1.37 -6.00
N PHE A 147 -3.20 -1.17 -7.22
CA PHE A 147 -4.56 -0.73 -7.51
C PHE A 147 -5.42 -1.95 -7.81
N TYR A 148 -6.49 -2.11 -7.05
CA TYR A 148 -7.49 -3.14 -7.28
C TYR A 148 -8.72 -2.50 -7.90
N SER A 149 -9.31 -3.16 -8.89
CA SER A 149 -10.60 -2.75 -9.44
C SER A 149 -11.54 -3.92 -9.64
N ARG A 150 -12.82 -3.58 -9.79
CA ARG A 150 -13.89 -4.47 -10.19
C ARG A 150 -14.81 -3.79 -11.18
N ASP A 151 -15.07 -4.41 -12.31
CA ASP A 151 -15.96 -3.91 -13.35
C ASP A 151 -15.57 -2.47 -13.76
N GLY A 152 -14.26 -2.17 -13.77
CA GLY A 152 -13.70 -0.84 -14.04
C GLY A 152 -13.77 0.17 -12.89
N SER A 153 -14.34 -0.17 -11.75
CA SER A 153 -14.42 0.69 -10.56
C SER A 153 -13.26 0.38 -9.60
N ALA A 154 -12.57 1.42 -9.12
CA ALA A 154 -11.51 1.26 -8.13
C ALA A 154 -12.07 0.73 -6.80
N LEU A 155 -11.41 -0.27 -6.22
CA LEU A 155 -11.70 -0.83 -4.91
C LEU A 155 -10.81 -0.24 -3.81
N ASN A 156 -9.68 0.35 -4.18
CA ASN A 156 -8.76 1.01 -3.26
C ASN A 156 -8.09 2.23 -3.92
N ASN A 157 -7.32 2.98 -3.13
CA ASN A 157 -6.61 4.18 -3.58
C ASN A 157 -5.18 3.89 -4.07
N GLY A 158 -4.71 2.64 -4.02
CA GLY A 158 -3.33 2.28 -4.34
C GLY A 158 -2.32 2.93 -3.40
N ASN A 159 -2.35 2.58 -2.12
CA ASN A 159 -1.34 3.06 -1.18
C ASN A 159 0.04 2.49 -1.54
N MET A 160 1.08 3.31 -1.37
CA MET A 160 2.46 2.89 -1.54
C MET A 160 2.94 2.23 -0.24
N VAL A 161 3.35 0.97 -0.33
CA VAL A 161 3.71 0.14 0.82
C VAL A 161 5.22 -0.16 0.77
N PRO A 162 6.02 0.38 1.70
CA PRO A 162 7.43 0.02 1.80
C PRO A 162 7.56 -1.41 2.36
N VAL A 163 8.34 -2.24 1.68
CA VAL A 163 8.58 -3.64 2.04
C VAL A 163 10.04 -4.03 1.76
N THR A 164 10.51 -5.07 2.43
CA THR A 164 11.84 -5.64 2.19
C THR A 164 11.68 -6.98 1.51
N ILE A 165 12.45 -7.21 0.44
CA ILE A 165 12.44 -8.48 -0.28
C ILE A 165 13.05 -9.55 0.62
N ASP A 166 12.33 -10.66 0.80
CA ASP A 166 12.80 -11.78 1.62
C ASP A 166 13.96 -12.56 0.97
N SER A 167 14.49 -13.56 1.68
CA SER A 167 15.59 -14.40 1.18
C SER A 167 15.22 -15.25 -0.04
N SER A 168 13.94 -15.49 -0.28
CA SER A 168 13.42 -16.24 -1.42
C SER A 168 13.07 -15.34 -2.61
N GLY A 169 13.18 -14.01 -2.45
CA GLY A 169 12.89 -13.04 -3.51
C GLY A 169 11.46 -12.53 -3.53
N TYR A 170 10.68 -12.75 -2.48
CA TYR A 170 9.27 -12.35 -2.41
C TYR A 170 9.04 -11.11 -1.56
N VAL A 171 7.91 -10.46 -1.81
CA VAL A 171 7.33 -9.43 -0.96
C VAL A 171 5.85 -9.72 -0.71
N ASP A 172 5.41 -9.44 0.51
CA ASP A 172 4.02 -9.55 0.93
C ASP A 172 3.39 -8.18 1.11
N VAL A 173 2.24 -7.95 0.48
CA VAL A 173 1.52 -6.68 0.53
C VAL A 173 0.05 -6.94 0.77
N ALA A 174 -0.48 -6.45 1.89
CA ALA A 174 -1.90 -6.49 2.18
C ALA A 174 -2.61 -5.22 1.67
N SER A 175 -3.85 -5.35 1.20
CA SER A 175 -4.70 -4.20 0.94
C SER A 175 -4.92 -3.40 2.22
N ALA A 176 -4.84 -2.06 2.13
CA ALA A 176 -5.04 -1.18 3.28
C ALA A 176 -6.47 -1.32 3.85
N ASP A 177 -7.44 -1.44 2.96
CA ASP A 177 -8.85 -1.60 3.29
C ASP A 177 -9.35 -2.97 2.85
N ALA A 178 -10.32 -3.49 3.59
CA ALA A 178 -11.17 -4.57 3.13
C ALA A 178 -12.25 -3.99 2.21
N TYR A 179 -12.70 -4.78 1.24
CA TYR A 179 -13.72 -4.37 0.30
C TYR A 179 -14.73 -5.47 0.05
N ARG A 180 -15.97 -5.05 -0.24
CA ARG A 180 -17.12 -5.94 -0.40
C ARG A 180 -17.00 -6.92 -1.56
N TYR A 181 -16.17 -6.60 -2.56
CA TYR A 181 -16.08 -7.36 -3.80
C TYR A 181 -14.65 -7.82 -4.05
N TYR A 182 -14.49 -9.07 -4.52
CA TYR A 182 -13.20 -9.55 -5.00
C TYR A 182 -12.80 -8.80 -6.27
N PRO A 183 -11.54 -8.36 -6.39
CA PRO A 183 -11.07 -7.68 -7.59
C PRO A 183 -11.13 -8.61 -8.81
N ASP A 184 -11.40 -8.04 -9.98
CA ASP A 184 -11.22 -8.71 -11.28
C ASP A 184 -9.99 -8.21 -12.04
N HIS A 185 -9.34 -7.17 -11.51
CA HIS A 185 -8.11 -6.62 -12.06
C HIS A 185 -7.25 -6.04 -10.94
N ALA A 186 -5.94 -6.19 -11.10
CA ALA A 186 -4.93 -5.53 -10.29
C ALA A 186 -3.85 -4.92 -11.17
N LYS A 187 -3.45 -3.69 -10.85
CA LYS A 187 -2.24 -3.05 -11.37
C LYS A 187 -1.21 -2.92 -10.26
N ILE A 188 -0.06 -3.55 -10.44
CA ILE A 188 1.06 -3.53 -9.51
C ILE A 188 2.13 -2.59 -10.08
N ASN A 189 2.50 -1.58 -9.31
CA ASN A 189 3.67 -0.75 -9.59
C ASN A 189 4.76 -1.09 -8.56
N LEU A 190 5.95 -1.40 -9.03
CA LEU A 190 7.14 -1.64 -8.23
C LEU A 190 8.06 -0.43 -8.32
N TYR A 191 8.48 0.09 -7.18
CA TYR A 191 9.41 1.22 -7.09
C TYR A 191 10.61 0.85 -6.23
N ASP A 192 11.73 1.52 -6.46
CA ASP A 192 12.85 1.46 -5.53
C ASP A 192 12.56 2.23 -4.23
N SER A 193 13.50 2.18 -3.28
CA SER A 193 13.39 2.89 -2.00
C SER A 193 13.40 4.42 -2.14
N SER A 194 13.84 4.97 -3.28
CA SER A 194 13.81 6.40 -3.58
C SER A 194 12.51 6.86 -4.24
N GLY A 195 11.62 5.91 -4.58
CA GLY A 195 10.33 6.18 -5.22
C GLY A 195 10.39 6.22 -6.75
N HIS A 196 11.48 5.77 -7.36
CA HIS A 196 11.57 5.65 -8.81
C HIS A 196 10.89 4.36 -9.28
N LEU A 197 10.01 4.48 -10.28
CA LEU A 197 9.27 3.35 -10.85
C LEU A 197 10.22 2.40 -11.58
N LEU A 198 10.23 1.14 -11.17
CA LEU A 198 11.06 0.09 -11.73
C LEU A 198 10.28 -0.78 -12.72
N ASP A 199 9.04 -1.14 -12.36
CA ASP A 199 8.22 -2.03 -13.17
C ASP A 199 6.72 -1.83 -12.92
N THR A 200 5.90 -2.25 -13.89
CA THR A 200 4.45 -2.24 -13.80
C THR A 200 3.88 -3.52 -14.41
N GLN A 201 3.10 -4.24 -13.63
CA GLN A 201 2.41 -5.46 -14.06
C GLN A 201 0.90 -5.28 -13.91
N GLU A 202 0.16 -5.56 -14.99
CA GLU A 202 -1.30 -5.68 -14.93
C GLU A 202 -1.70 -7.16 -14.91
N VAL A 203 -2.68 -7.47 -14.07
CA VAL A 203 -3.13 -8.84 -13.80
C VAL A 203 -4.65 -8.87 -13.87
N SER A 204 -5.17 -9.75 -14.71
CA SER A 204 -6.61 -10.09 -14.70
C SER A 204 -6.86 -11.18 -13.67
N LEU A 205 -7.88 -10.99 -12.84
CA LEU A 205 -8.27 -11.91 -11.76
C LEU A 205 -9.68 -12.44 -12.01
N SER A 206 -9.93 -13.67 -11.58
CA SER A 206 -11.30 -14.17 -11.48
C SER A 206 -12.01 -13.52 -10.29
N ILE A 207 -13.31 -13.32 -10.44
CA ILE A 207 -14.19 -12.70 -9.42
C ILE A 207 -14.57 -13.65 -8.28
N THR A 208 -13.72 -14.60 -7.93
CA THR A 208 -13.92 -15.57 -6.84
C THR A 208 -12.90 -15.36 -5.72
N SER A 209 -13.29 -15.73 -4.50
CA SER A 209 -12.34 -15.80 -3.39
C SER A 209 -11.32 -16.92 -3.60
N GLY A 210 -10.28 -16.91 -2.76
CA GLY A 210 -9.16 -17.84 -2.81
C GLY A 210 -7.91 -17.22 -3.42
N THR A 211 -6.93 -18.09 -3.69
CA THR A 211 -5.61 -17.70 -4.19
C THR A 211 -5.54 -17.89 -5.71
N GLN A 212 -5.02 -16.88 -6.40
CA GLN A 212 -4.88 -16.84 -7.85
C GLN A 212 -3.45 -16.42 -8.19
N THR A 213 -2.75 -17.22 -9.00
CA THR A 213 -1.37 -16.96 -9.43
C THR A 213 -1.33 -16.24 -10.78
N PHE A 214 -0.29 -15.45 -10.99
CA PHE A 214 -0.01 -14.78 -12.26
C PHE A 214 1.49 -14.84 -12.58
#